data_AF-I2K8Z4-F1
#
_entry.id   AF-I2K8Z4-F1
#
_cell.length_a   1.000
_cell.length_b   1.000
_cell.length_c   1.000
_cell.angle_alpha   90.00
_cell.angle_beta   90.00
_cell.angle_gamma   90.00
#
_symmetry.space_group_name_H-M   'P 1'
#
loop_
_entity.id
_entity.type
_entity.pdbx_description
1 polymer ?
#
loop_
_entity_poly.entity_id
_entity_poly.type
_entity_poly.pdbx_seq_one_letter_code
_entity_poly.pdbx_strand_id
1 'polypeptide(L)'
;MHKQNFITLTLIISGLALNPVMANAVFTTVTYNQNINDSVSSGISSLLYSRGLEKEAADEITENLVSEEVEDLLKGLIEDLESEKIVSRKEVLEYLSTKALHKENVDFHSYDHLVGMVSKIKQRSLENKTLKQLQKMAQNNKYIFV
;
A
#
# COMPACT_ATOMS: atom_id res chain seq x y z
N MET A 1 -19.54 -44.91 -15.54
CA MET A 1 -18.70 -44.12 -16.47
C MET A 1 -18.91 -42.64 -16.15
N HIS A 2 -17.86 -41.97 -15.62
CA HIS A 2 -17.91 -40.56 -15.22
C HIS A 2 -17.92 -39.65 -16.46
N LYS A 3 -18.90 -38.74 -16.55
CA LYS A 3 -18.91 -37.65 -17.54
C LYS A 3 -18.11 -36.47 -16.97
N GLN A 4 -16.96 -36.20 -17.54
CA GLN A 4 -16.18 -34.98 -17.26
C GLN A 4 -16.59 -33.92 -18.29
N ASN A 5 -17.13 -32.80 -17.82
CA ASN A 5 -17.41 -31.63 -18.65
C ASN A 5 -16.12 -30.79 -18.72
N PHE A 6 -15.44 -30.79 -19.87
CA PHE A 6 -14.37 -29.83 -20.14
C PHE A 6 -14.99 -28.53 -20.64
N ILE A 7 -14.87 -27.45 -19.85
CA ILE A 7 -15.14 -26.09 -20.32
C ILE A 7 -13.81 -25.52 -20.81
N THR A 8 -13.64 -25.44 -22.13
CA THR A 8 -12.48 -24.77 -22.74
C THR A 8 -12.85 -23.30 -22.96
N LEU A 9 -12.19 -22.39 -22.26
CA LEU A 9 -12.38 -20.95 -22.41
C LEU A 9 -11.36 -20.41 -23.42
N THR A 10 -11.79 -20.20 -24.66
CA THR A 10 -10.94 -19.57 -25.69
C THR A 10 -11.12 -18.06 -25.65
N LEU A 11 -10.12 -17.32 -25.15
CA LEU A 11 -10.14 -15.86 -25.09
C LEU A 11 -9.42 -15.29 -26.32
N ILE A 12 -10.20 -14.78 -27.27
CA ILE A 12 -9.68 -14.18 -28.52
C ILE A 12 -9.24 -12.75 -28.22
N ILE A 13 -7.93 -12.51 -28.19
CA ILE A 13 -7.35 -11.16 -28.10
C ILE A 13 -7.26 -10.61 -29.53
N SER A 14 -8.29 -9.88 -29.95
CA SER A 14 -8.31 -9.20 -31.24
C SER A 14 -8.05 -7.70 -31.09
N GLY A 15 -6.93 -7.24 -31.66
CA GLY A 15 -6.78 -5.88 -32.19
C GLY A 15 -6.02 -4.87 -31.35
N LEU A 16 -4.68 -4.95 -31.33
CA LEU A 16 -3.83 -3.80 -31.01
C LEU A 16 -3.85 -2.79 -32.16
N ALA A 17 -4.72 -1.78 -32.06
CA ALA A 17 -4.54 -0.52 -32.78
C ALA A 17 -3.97 0.50 -31.78
N LEU A 18 -2.63 0.61 -31.76
CA LEU A 18 -1.90 1.56 -30.94
C LEU A 18 -2.17 2.99 -31.45
N ASN A 19 -2.91 3.77 -30.67
CA ASN A 19 -2.93 5.22 -30.77
C ASN A 19 -2.37 5.79 -29.45
N PRO A 20 -1.11 6.27 -29.41
CA PRO A 20 -0.47 6.71 -28.18
C PRO A 20 -0.77 8.18 -27.91
N VAL A 21 -2.04 8.53 -27.72
CA VAL A 21 -2.43 9.88 -27.31
C VAL A 21 -3.18 9.77 -26.00
N MET A 22 -2.49 10.16 -24.92
CA MET A 22 -3.03 10.34 -23.57
C MET A 22 -3.68 9.06 -23.00
N ALA A 23 -2.83 8.11 -22.61
CA ALA A 23 -3.22 7.11 -21.64
C ALA A 23 -3.47 7.80 -20.28
N ASN A 24 -4.66 8.38 -20.11
CA ASN A 24 -5.30 8.34 -18.81
C ASN A 24 -5.44 6.85 -18.52
N ALA A 25 -4.47 6.30 -17.79
CA ALA A 25 -4.61 4.98 -17.21
C ALA A 25 -5.89 5.03 -16.38
N VAL A 26 -6.98 4.54 -16.96
CA VAL A 26 -8.15 4.15 -16.21
C VAL A 26 -7.64 3.00 -15.36
N PHE A 27 -7.17 3.35 -14.15
CA PHE A 27 -7.04 2.40 -13.08
C PHE A 27 -8.45 1.84 -12.90
N THR A 28 -8.74 0.75 -13.60
CA THR A 28 -9.87 -0.11 -13.27
C THR A 28 -9.50 -0.70 -11.92
N THR A 29 -9.75 0.08 -10.88
CA THR A 29 -9.73 -0.38 -9.50
C THR A 29 -10.84 -1.40 -9.48
N VAL A 30 -10.49 -2.67 -9.62
CA VAL A 30 -11.38 -3.75 -9.23
C VAL A 30 -11.59 -3.51 -7.74
N THR A 31 -12.70 -2.86 -7.40
CA THR A 31 -13.14 -2.67 -6.03
C THR A 31 -13.57 -4.04 -5.52
N TYR A 32 -12.58 -4.88 -5.24
CA TYR A 32 -12.78 -5.96 -4.29
C TYR A 32 -13.02 -5.25 -2.96
N ASN A 33 -14.23 -5.35 -2.43
CA ASN A 33 -14.51 -5.06 -1.03
C ASN A 33 -13.76 -6.11 -0.18
N GLN A 34 -12.43 -6.06 -0.19
CA GLN A 34 -11.64 -6.63 0.87
C GLN A 34 -11.89 -5.69 2.04
N ASN A 35 -12.59 -6.19 3.06
CA ASN A 35 -12.48 -5.62 4.39
C ASN A 35 -10.98 -5.44 4.62
N ILE A 36 -10.50 -4.19 4.61
CA ILE A 36 -9.16 -3.90 5.07
C ILE A 36 -9.23 -4.29 6.54
N ASN A 37 -8.80 -5.52 6.83
CA ASN A 37 -8.64 -5.98 8.20
C ASN A 37 -7.78 -4.93 8.93
N ASP A 38 -8.02 -4.78 10.22
CA ASP A 38 -7.26 -3.88 11.09
C ASP A 38 -5.73 -4.05 11.01
N SER A 39 -5.30 -5.23 10.53
CA SER A 39 -3.92 -5.56 10.24
C SER A 39 -3.35 -4.79 9.03
N VAL A 40 -2.19 -4.17 9.23
CA VAL A 40 -1.38 -3.49 8.22
C VAL A 40 -0.80 -4.50 7.24
N SER A 41 -0.19 -5.58 7.73
CA SER A 41 0.33 -6.68 6.92
C SER A 41 -0.75 -7.30 6.02
N SER A 42 -1.91 -7.67 6.57
CA SER A 42 -3.03 -8.21 5.78
C SER A 42 -3.49 -7.24 4.68
N GLY A 43 -3.50 -5.93 4.97
CA GLY A 43 -3.81 -4.89 3.99
C GLY A 43 -2.77 -4.81 2.86
N ILE A 44 -1.48 -4.91 3.18
CA ILE A 44 -0.39 -4.92 2.20
C ILE A 44 -0.45 -6.17 1.32
N SER A 45 -0.57 -7.37 1.92
CA SER A 45 -0.68 -8.62 1.18
C SER A 45 -1.90 -8.61 0.24
N SER A 46 -3.05 -8.15 0.75
CA SER A 46 -4.27 -8.01 -0.07
C SER A 46 -4.06 -7.09 -1.28
N LEU A 47 -3.38 -5.96 -1.09
CA LEU A 47 -3.04 -5.05 -2.18
C LEU A 47 -2.09 -5.69 -3.18
N LEU A 48 -1.05 -6.40 -2.73
CA LEU A 48 -0.11 -7.12 -3.60
C LEU A 48 -0.81 -8.22 -4.41
N TYR A 49 -1.66 -9.02 -3.76
CA TYR A 49 -2.47 -10.04 -4.42
C TYR A 49 -3.41 -9.43 -5.48
N SER A 50 -4.09 -8.33 -5.15
CA SER A 50 -4.95 -7.62 -6.11
C SER A 50 -4.20 -7.04 -7.31
N ARG A 51 -2.88 -6.81 -7.18
CA ARG A 51 -1.98 -6.38 -8.25
C ARG A 51 -1.41 -7.55 -9.07
N GLY A 52 -1.82 -8.78 -8.80
CA GLY A 52 -1.48 -9.97 -9.59
C GLY A 52 -0.33 -10.81 -9.03
N LEU A 53 0.14 -10.54 -7.81
CA LEU A 53 1.05 -11.46 -7.13
C LEU A 53 0.28 -12.70 -6.67
N GLU A 54 0.93 -13.86 -6.72
CA GLU A 54 0.41 -15.06 -6.05
C GLU A 54 0.29 -14.80 -4.55
N LYS A 55 -0.72 -15.40 -3.92
CA LYS A 55 -1.07 -15.09 -2.53
C LYS A 55 0.10 -15.42 -1.59
N GLU A 56 0.70 -16.58 -1.77
CA GLU A 56 1.84 -17.04 -0.98
C GLU A 56 3.03 -16.08 -1.10
N ALA A 57 3.30 -15.56 -2.31
CA ALA A 57 4.35 -14.58 -2.53
C ALA A 57 4.01 -13.20 -1.93
N ALA A 58 2.74 -12.80 -1.97
CA ALA A 58 2.28 -11.56 -1.35
C ALA A 58 2.40 -11.61 0.19
N ASP A 59 2.08 -12.75 0.79
CA ASP A 59 2.23 -13.00 2.22
C ASP A 59 3.72 -12.97 2.61
N GLU A 60 4.60 -13.70 1.90
CA GLU A 60 6.05 -13.71 2.16
C GLU A 60 6.68 -12.32 2.06
N ILE A 61 6.36 -11.54 1.02
CA ILE A 61 6.89 -10.17 0.86
C ILE A 61 6.45 -9.28 2.02
N THR A 62 5.23 -9.46 2.50
CA THR A 62 4.67 -8.66 3.58
C THR A 62 5.34 -8.98 4.92
N GLU A 63 5.52 -10.26 5.24
CA GLU A 63 6.20 -10.71 6.47
C GLU A 63 7.63 -10.18 6.55
N ASN A 64 8.30 -10.03 5.41
CA ASN A 64 9.65 -9.44 5.37
C ASN A 64 9.67 -7.91 5.61
N LEU A 65 8.56 -7.21 5.36
CA LEU A 65 8.47 -5.76 5.56
C LEU A 65 7.95 -5.41 6.96
N VAL A 66 6.98 -6.17 7.46
CA VAL A 66 6.28 -5.89 8.72
C VAL A 66 6.40 -7.09 9.64
N SER A 67 7.25 -6.98 10.65
CA SER A 67 7.28 -7.95 11.75
C SER A 67 6.08 -7.75 12.68
N GLU A 68 5.72 -8.78 13.46
CA GLU A 68 4.63 -8.70 14.44
C GLU A 68 4.81 -7.54 15.43
N GLU A 69 6.04 -7.28 15.86
CA GLU A 69 6.37 -6.17 16.78
C GLU A 69 6.13 -4.79 16.16
N VAL A 70 6.28 -4.67 14.83
CA VAL A 70 6.16 -3.41 14.09
C VAL A 70 4.71 -3.19 13.60
N GLU A 71 3.89 -4.23 13.51
CA GLU A 71 2.50 -4.19 13.08
C GLU A 71 1.66 -3.21 13.92
N ASP A 72 1.68 -3.34 15.25
CA ASP A 72 0.90 -2.49 16.16
C ASP A 72 1.38 -1.03 16.11
N LEU A 73 2.69 -0.83 15.97
CA LEU A 73 3.29 0.49 15.86
C LEU A 73 2.89 1.19 14.57
N LEU A 74 2.90 0.45 13.45
CA LEU A 74 2.43 0.92 12.16
C LEU A 74 0.94 1.24 12.20
N LYS A 75 0.13 0.41 12.88
CA LYS A 75 -1.30 0.67 13.05
C LYS A 75 -1.53 2.01 13.75
N GLY A 76 -0.87 2.24 14.89
CA GLY A 76 -0.96 3.50 15.63
C GLY A 76 -0.51 4.70 14.79
N LEU A 77 0.60 4.59 14.07
CA LEU A 77 1.07 5.65 13.17
C LEU A 77 0.04 5.98 12.07
N ILE A 78 -0.56 4.97 11.46
CA ILE A 78 -1.58 5.16 10.42
C ILE A 78 -2.81 5.85 10.99
N GLU A 79 -3.26 5.46 12.19
CA GLU A 79 -4.38 6.11 12.89
C GLU A 79 -4.07 7.57 13.23
N ASP A 80 -2.85 7.88 13.68
CA ASP A 80 -2.38 9.24 13.94
C ASP A 80 -2.38 10.10 12.67
N LEU A 81 -1.88 9.56 11.55
CA LEU A 81 -1.86 10.24 10.26
C LEU A 81 -3.29 10.52 9.74
N GLU A 82 -4.21 9.59 9.94
CA GLU A 82 -5.60 9.70 9.52
C GLU A 82 -6.39 10.68 10.39
N SER A 83 -6.21 10.63 11.71
CA SER A 83 -6.88 11.52 12.67
C SER A 83 -6.50 12.99 12.47
N GLU A 84 -5.23 13.26 12.15
CA GLU A 84 -4.72 14.59 11.80
C GLU A 84 -5.07 15.01 10.35
N LYS A 85 -5.79 14.15 9.61
CA LYS A 85 -6.23 14.33 8.21
C LYS A 85 -5.05 14.60 7.26
N ILE A 86 -3.90 13.99 7.55
CA ILE A 86 -2.69 14.13 6.72
C ILE A 86 -2.82 13.22 5.51
N VAL A 87 -3.04 11.92 5.73
CA VAL A 87 -3.25 10.88 4.71
C VAL A 87 -4.22 9.84 5.28
N SER A 88 -4.99 9.19 4.41
CA SER A 88 -5.88 8.08 4.79
C SER A 88 -5.11 6.78 4.96
N ARG A 89 -5.68 5.83 5.72
CA ARG A 89 -5.12 4.47 5.85
C ARG A 89 -4.86 3.82 4.49
N LYS A 90 -5.82 3.94 3.56
CA LYS A 90 -5.69 3.37 2.21
C LYS A 90 -4.47 3.92 1.47
N GLU A 91 -4.27 5.24 1.48
CA GLU A 91 -3.12 5.88 0.83
C GLU A 91 -1.78 5.39 1.41
N VAL A 92 -1.71 5.19 2.74
CA VAL A 92 -0.50 4.66 3.38
C VAL A 92 -0.26 3.20 2.98
N LEU A 93 -1.29 2.35 3.01
CA LEU A 93 -1.16 0.94 2.59
C LEU A 93 -0.76 0.81 1.11
N GLU A 94 -1.25 1.68 0.24
CA GLU A 94 -0.83 1.73 -1.17
C GLU A 94 0.65 2.10 -1.32
N TYR A 95 1.14 3.03 -0.52
CA TYR A 95 2.55 3.39 -0.46
C TYR A 95 3.41 2.21 0.06
N LEU A 96 3.02 1.61 1.18
CA LEU A 96 3.77 0.52 1.81
C LEU A 96 3.81 -0.72 0.92
N SER A 97 2.70 -1.10 0.29
CA SER A 97 2.69 -2.21 -0.67
C SER A 97 3.61 -1.96 -1.87
N THR A 98 3.76 -0.71 -2.31
CA THR A 98 4.73 -0.38 -3.37
C THR A 98 6.17 -0.53 -2.87
N LYS A 99 6.46 -0.13 -1.63
CA LYS A 99 7.78 -0.30 -1.01
C LYS A 99 8.12 -1.77 -0.78
N ALA A 100 7.15 -2.55 -0.31
CA ALA A 100 7.26 -4.01 -0.12
C ALA A 100 7.65 -4.70 -1.44
N LEU A 101 6.93 -4.38 -2.53
CA LEU A 101 7.18 -4.96 -3.84
C LEU A 101 8.62 -4.69 -4.34
N HIS A 102 9.16 -3.51 -4.05
CA HIS A 102 10.52 -3.14 -4.41
C HIS A 102 11.58 -3.54 -3.37
N LYS A 103 11.18 -4.22 -2.29
CA LYS A 103 12.06 -4.59 -1.17
C LYS A 103 12.79 -3.38 -0.58
N GLU A 104 12.12 -2.22 -0.58
CA GLU A 104 12.64 -1.00 0.00
C GLU A 104 12.27 -0.91 1.48
N ASN A 105 13.26 -0.68 2.33
CA ASN A 105 13.04 -0.41 3.75
C ASN A 105 12.31 0.92 3.94
N VAL A 106 11.42 0.95 4.92
CA VAL A 106 10.72 2.17 5.34
C VAL A 106 11.04 2.44 6.79
N ASP A 107 11.55 3.63 7.07
CA ASP A 107 11.83 4.11 8.44
C ASP A 107 10.79 5.16 8.81
N PHE A 108 10.06 4.93 9.90
CA PHE A 108 9.01 5.83 10.38
C PHE A 108 9.42 6.68 11.58
N HIS A 109 10.66 6.51 12.08
CA HIS A 109 11.21 7.27 13.20
C HIS A 109 11.78 8.60 12.71
N SER A 110 12.28 8.62 11.48
CA SER A 110 12.87 9.81 10.89
C SER A 110 11.80 10.76 10.37
N TYR A 111 11.91 12.02 10.78
CA TYR A 111 11.12 13.12 10.24
C TYR A 111 11.24 13.21 8.72
N ASP A 112 12.46 13.06 8.17
CA ASP A 112 12.70 13.17 6.73
C ASP A 112 12.01 12.04 5.97
N HIS A 113 11.97 10.84 6.53
CA HIS A 113 11.27 9.71 5.92
C HIS A 113 9.74 9.87 5.98
N LEU A 114 9.18 10.36 7.09
CA LEU A 114 7.75 10.67 7.19
C LEU A 114 7.35 11.77 6.19
N VAL A 115 8.13 12.85 6.10
CA VAL A 115 7.91 13.92 5.11
C VAL A 115 8.01 13.37 3.69
N GLY A 116 9.02 12.54 3.42
CA GLY A 116 9.21 11.90 2.12
C GLY A 116 8.03 11.01 1.73
N MET A 117 7.53 10.20 2.66
CA MET A 117 6.34 9.37 2.45
C MET A 117 5.11 10.21 2.12
N VAL A 118 4.77 11.16 2.99
CA VAL A 118 3.55 11.99 2.83
C VAL A 118 3.63 12.84 1.56
N SER A 119 4.81 13.36 1.22
CA SER A 119 5.03 14.11 -0.03
C SER A 119 4.82 13.23 -1.26
N LYS A 120 5.32 11.98 -1.24
CA LYS A 120 5.11 11.01 -2.34
C LYS A 120 3.64 10.63 -2.49
N ILE A 121 2.94 10.41 -1.38
CA ILE A 121 1.50 10.10 -1.38
C ILE A 121 0.70 11.28 -1.95
N LYS A 122 0.92 12.49 -1.45
CA LYS A 122 0.14 13.68 -1.85
C LYS A 122 0.57 14.29 -3.18
N GLN A 123 1.72 13.89 -3.73
CA GLN A 123 2.29 14.39 -5.00
C GLN A 123 2.39 15.92 -5.06
N ARG A 124 2.63 16.56 -3.91
CA ARG A 124 2.72 18.02 -3.79
C ARG A 124 3.60 18.42 -2.60
N SER A 125 4.01 19.68 -2.58
CA SER A 125 4.69 20.25 -1.41
C SER A 125 3.75 20.26 -0.21
N LEU A 126 4.30 19.94 0.96
CA LEU A 126 3.55 19.95 2.21
C LEU A 126 3.51 21.35 2.81
N GLU A 127 2.38 21.70 3.43
CA GLU A 127 2.22 22.97 4.13
C GLU A 127 2.94 22.95 5.47
N ASN A 128 3.35 24.12 5.96
CA ASN A 128 4.04 24.28 7.25
C ASN A 128 3.28 23.65 8.42
N LYS A 129 1.94 23.63 8.38
CA LYS A 129 1.13 22.97 9.40
C LYS A 129 1.37 21.45 9.42
N THR A 130 1.30 20.80 8.26
CA THR A 130 1.56 19.37 8.09
C THR A 130 2.99 19.03 8.48
N LEU A 131 3.98 19.82 8.07
CA LEU A 131 5.38 19.63 8.45
C LEU A 131 5.56 19.64 9.98
N LYS A 132 4.92 20.58 10.69
CA LYS A 132 4.96 20.62 12.16
C LYS A 132 4.29 19.41 12.81
N GLN A 133 3.17 18.93 12.26
CA GLN A 133 2.51 17.71 12.75
C GLN A 133 3.41 16.49 12.57
N LEU A 134 4.03 16.33 11.40
CA LEU A 134 4.96 15.24 11.12
C LEU A 134 6.21 15.30 11.99
N GLN A 135 6.70 16.50 12.33
CA GLN A 135 7.80 16.67 13.27
C GLN A 135 7.44 16.14 14.67
N LYS A 136 6.24 16.46 15.15
CA LYS A 136 5.74 15.96 16.44
C LYS A 136 5.57 14.44 16.43
N MET A 137 5.03 13.87 15.35
CA MET A 137 4.91 12.42 15.18
C MET A 137 6.28 11.74 15.19
N ALA A 138 7.25 12.25 14.44
CA ALA A 138 8.62 11.72 14.45
C ALA A 138 9.25 11.72 15.85
N GLN A 139 9.03 12.80 16.61
CA GLN A 139 9.51 12.90 18.00
C GLN A 139 8.86 11.85 18.91
N ASN A 140 7.57 11.58 18.73
CA ASN A 140 6.89 10.52 19.47
C ASN A 140 7.40 9.14 19.06
N ASN A 141 7.50 8.88 17.74
CA ASN A 141 7.90 7.59 17.18
C ASN A 141 9.31 7.16 17.64
N LYS A 142 10.23 8.11 17.87
CA LYS A 142 11.58 7.82 18.40
C LYS A 142 11.60 7.02 19.70
N TYR A 143 10.54 7.08 20.50
CA TYR A 143 10.46 6.37 21.77
C TYR A 143 9.69 5.06 21.69
N ILE A 144 8.98 4.82 20.57
CA ILE A 144 8.02 3.72 20.45
C ILE A 144 8.54 2.66 19.48
N PHE A 145 9.10 3.09 18.35
CA PHE A 145 9.90 2.22 17.51
C PHE A 145 11.34 2.35 18.02
N VAL A 146 11.92 1.29 18.59
CA VAL A 146 13.30 1.24 19.13
C VAL A 146 14.02 0.02 18.56
#